data_AF-A0AAU2BSR7-F1
#
_entry.id   AF-A0AAU2BSR7-F1
#
_cell.length_a   1.000
_cell.length_b   1.000
_cell.length_c   1.000
_cell.angle_alpha   90.00
_cell.angle_beta   90.00
_cell.angle_gamma   90.00
#
_symmetry.space_group_name_H-M   'P 1'
#
loop_
_entity.id
_entity.type
_entity.pdbx_description
1 polymer ?
#
loop_
_entity_poly.entity_id
_entity_poly.type
_entity_poly.pdbx_seq_one_letter_code
_entity_poly.pdbx_strand_id
1 'polypeptide(L)'
;MEAPDSSGLAKFYAELLGWHIAHEELGTAIVAASPQGPFFVFHQADAYGAPVWPPAEGEQRPMMHFDFRVGDLDSAFAEAALFSYCYRQVACSAE
;
A
#
# COMPACT_ATOMS: atom_id res chain seq x y z
N MET A 1 -2.78 6.67 -6.17
CA MET A 1 -1.39 6.26 -5.92
C MET A 1 -0.86 5.60 -7.16
N GLU A 2 0.41 5.81 -7.49
CA GLU A 2 1.05 5.19 -8.65
C GLU A 2 2.03 4.11 -8.19
N ALA A 3 2.13 3.03 -8.97
CA ALA A 3 3.07 1.94 -8.75
C ALA A 3 3.35 1.19 -10.06
N PRO A 4 4.49 0.48 -10.18
CA PRO A 4 4.74 -0.40 -11.33
C PRO A 4 3.78 -1.59 -11.36
N ASP A 5 3.25 -2.01 -10.21
CA ASP A 5 2.19 -3.01 -10.07
C ASP A 5 1.05 -2.42 -9.22
N SER A 6 0.00 -1.94 -9.89
CA SER A 6 -1.18 -1.38 -9.22
C SER A 6 -1.94 -2.43 -8.41
N SER A 7 -2.01 -3.66 -8.90
CA SER A 7 -2.77 -4.75 -8.27
C SER A 7 -2.07 -5.29 -7.04
N GLY A 8 -0.76 -5.50 -7.11
CA GLY A 8 0.06 -5.91 -5.97
C GLY A 8 -0.01 -4.87 -4.85
N LEU A 9 0.13 -3.59 -5.17
CA LEU A 9 0.03 -2.53 -4.16
C LEU A 9 -1.38 -2.43 -3.55
N ALA A 10 -2.44 -2.61 -4.36
CA ALA A 10 -3.81 -2.66 -3.86
C ALA A 10 -4.03 -3.83 -2.90
N LYS A 11 -3.56 -5.04 -3.24
CA LYS A 11 -3.67 -6.23 -2.37
C LYS A 11 -2.97 -6.03 -1.04
N PHE A 12 -1.76 -5.47 -1.06
CA PHE A 12 -1.03 -5.12 0.15
C PHE A 12 -1.86 -4.21 1.08
N TYR A 13 -2.44 -3.12 0.56
CA TYR A 13 -3.24 -2.20 1.37
C TYR A 13 -4.60 -2.78 1.80
N ALA A 14 -5.22 -3.60 0.97
CA ALA A 14 -6.44 -4.31 1.34
C ALA A 14 -6.20 -5.22 2.55
N GLU A 15 -5.13 -6.02 2.52
CA GLU A 15 -4.75 -6.91 3.62
C GLU A 15 -4.29 -6.14 4.87
N LEU A 16 -3.41 -5.15 4.71
CA LEU A 16 -2.88 -4.35 5.83
C LEU A 16 -3.99 -3.63 6.61
N LEU A 17 -4.98 -3.09 5.91
CA LEU A 17 -6.06 -2.29 6.52
C LEU A 17 -7.31 -3.13 6.84
N GLY A 18 -7.35 -4.40 6.42
CA GLY A 18 -8.56 -5.22 6.46
C GLY A 18 -9.69 -4.67 5.57
N TRP A 19 -9.35 -3.95 4.50
CA TRP A 19 -10.28 -3.41 3.51
C TRP A 19 -10.48 -4.40 2.37
N HIS A 20 -11.39 -4.10 1.43
CA HIS A 20 -11.65 -4.98 0.28
C HIS A 20 -11.30 -4.30 -1.04
N ILE A 21 -10.89 -5.10 -2.03
CA ILE A 21 -10.75 -4.64 -3.41
C ILE A 21 -12.15 -4.46 -4.00
N ALA A 22 -12.54 -3.22 -4.24
CA ALA A 22 -13.84 -2.86 -4.80
C ALA A 22 -13.86 -2.97 -6.33
N HIS A 23 -12.70 -2.83 -6.96
CA HIS A 23 -12.54 -2.92 -8.41
C HIS A 23 -11.09 -3.25 -8.77
N GLU A 24 -10.88 -4.06 -9.81
CA GLU A 24 -9.55 -4.40 -10.33
C GLU A 24 -9.67 -4.64 -11.84
N GLU A 25 -8.87 -3.92 -12.61
CA GLU A 25 -8.70 -4.09 -14.05
C GLU A 25 -7.23 -3.86 -14.43
N LEU A 26 -6.87 -4.09 -15.69
CA LEU A 26 -5.49 -3.92 -16.14
C LEU A 26 -5.03 -2.46 -15.91
N GLY A 27 -4.04 -2.30 -15.04
CA GLY A 27 -3.42 -1.01 -14.73
C GLY A 27 -4.21 -0.13 -13.74
N THR A 28 -5.34 -0.58 -13.20
CA THR A 28 -6.09 0.16 -12.18
C THR A 28 -6.69 -0.78 -11.13
N ALA A 29 -6.54 -0.44 -9.85
CA ALA A 29 -7.20 -1.13 -8.75
C ALA A 29 -7.76 -0.15 -7.71
N ILE A 30 -8.85 -0.53 -7.06
CA ILE A 30 -9.53 0.29 -6.04
C ILE A 30 -9.72 -0.54 -4.77
N VAL A 31 -9.28 -0.01 -3.63
CA VAL A 31 -9.48 -0.59 -2.30
C VAL A 31 -10.40 0.32 -1.49
N ALA A 32 -11.46 -0.23 -0.89
CA ALA A 32 -12.46 0.54 -0.16
C ALA A 32 -12.66 0.02 1.27
N ALA A 33 -12.84 0.94 2.21
CA ALA A 33 -13.16 0.60 3.60
C ALA A 33 -14.57 0.03 3.74
N SER A 34 -15.51 0.59 2.98
CA SER A 34 -16.92 0.20 2.95
C SER A 34 -17.59 0.79 1.70
N PRO A 35 -18.81 0.36 1.33
CA PRO A 35 -19.50 0.87 0.13
C PRO A 35 -19.76 2.39 0.11
N GLN A 36 -19.73 3.07 1.27
CA GLN A 36 -19.87 4.54 1.38
C GLN A 36 -18.67 5.19 2.10
N GLY A 37 -17.58 4.45 2.29
CA GLY A 37 -16.40 4.89 3.02
C GLY A 37 -15.30 5.47 2.12
N PRO A 38 -14.14 5.82 2.70
CA PRO A 38 -12.97 6.19 1.91
C PRO A 38 -12.50 5.01 1.05
N PHE A 39 -11.87 5.36 -0.07
CA PHE A 39 -11.24 4.40 -0.97
C PHE A 39 -9.90 4.95 -1.47
N PHE A 40 -9.03 4.03 -1.84
CA PHE A 40 -7.76 4.29 -2.51
C PHE A 40 -7.83 3.78 -3.94
N VAL A 41 -7.37 4.61 -4.86
CA VAL A 41 -7.19 4.24 -6.27
C VAL A 41 -5.70 4.10 -6.55
N PHE A 42 -5.35 2.99 -7.19
CA PHE A 42 -4.00 2.65 -7.60
C PHE A 42 -3.97 2.61 -9.12
N HIS A 43 -2.99 3.29 -9.72
CA HIS A 43 -2.76 3.32 -11.16
C HIS A 43 -1.37 2.78 -11.48
N GLN A 44 -1.28 2.00 -12.53
CA GLN A 44 0.01 1.48 -12.99
C GLN A 44 0.79 2.56 -13.71
N ALA A 45 2.07 2.70 -13.33
CA ALA A 45 3.02 3.59 -13.96
C ALA A 45 4.39 2.90 -14.04
N ASP A 46 4.74 2.40 -15.23
CA ASP A 46 5.94 1.55 -15.42
C ASP A 46 7.25 2.29 -15.09
N ALA A 47 7.28 3.62 -15.27
CA ALA A 47 8.44 4.46 -14.97
C ALA A 47 8.44 5.02 -13.53
N TYR A 48 7.52 4.56 -12.68
CA TYR A 48 7.42 5.05 -11.30
C TYR A 48 8.59 4.55 -10.44
N GLY A 49 9.34 5.47 -9.86
CA GLY A 49 10.34 5.17 -8.83
C GLY A 49 9.72 5.22 -7.43
N ALA A 50 10.00 4.24 -6.57
CA ALA A 50 9.54 4.30 -5.19
C ALA A 50 10.20 5.49 -4.46
N PRO A 51 9.45 6.32 -3.71
CA PRO A 51 10.03 7.43 -2.96
C PRO A 51 10.88 6.92 -1.78
N VAL A 52 11.96 7.63 -1.49
CA VAL A 52 12.84 7.30 -0.34
C VAL A 52 12.56 8.18 0.86
N TRP A 53 12.71 7.59 2.05
CA TRP A 53 12.70 8.31 3.33
C TRP A 53 13.95 7.96 4.15
N PRO A 54 14.71 8.94 4.68
CA PRO A 54 14.56 10.39 4.48
C PRO A 54 14.79 10.83 3.01
N PRO A 55 14.29 12.02 2.59
CA PRO A 55 14.52 12.51 1.23
C PRO A 55 16.02 12.62 0.89
N ALA A 56 16.41 12.11 -0.28
CA ALA A 56 17.78 12.17 -0.81
C ALA A 56 17.82 12.93 -2.14
N GLU A 57 18.97 13.53 -2.45
CA GLU A 57 19.19 14.21 -3.74
C GLU A 57 19.16 13.20 -4.90
N GLY A 58 18.50 13.57 -6.00
CA GLY A 58 18.36 12.70 -7.18
C GLY A 58 17.27 11.62 -7.05
N GLU A 59 16.73 11.40 -5.85
CA GLU A 59 15.71 10.38 -5.58
C GLU A 59 14.30 10.97 -5.53
N GLN A 60 13.30 10.12 -5.78
CA GLN A 60 11.90 10.54 -5.67
C GLN A 60 11.56 10.88 -4.22
N ARG A 61 10.97 12.07 -4.01
CA ARG A 61 10.55 12.54 -2.68
C ARG A 61 9.19 11.94 -2.31
N PRO A 62 8.89 11.76 -1.01
CA PRO A 62 7.55 11.37 -0.57
C PRO A 62 6.50 12.37 -1.06
N MET A 63 5.44 11.87 -1.71
CA MET A 63 4.38 12.71 -2.28
C MET A 63 3.14 12.80 -1.38
N MET A 64 2.76 11.69 -0.74
CA MET A 64 1.63 11.62 0.18
C MET A 64 1.95 10.73 1.37
N HIS A 65 1.31 11.00 2.51
CA HIS A 65 1.25 10.10 3.65
C HIS A 65 -0.21 9.82 4.02
N PHE A 66 -0.44 8.68 4.64
CA PHE A 66 -1.69 8.36 5.31
C PHE A 66 -1.43 8.25 6.81
N ASP A 67 -2.22 8.99 7.58
CA ASP A 67 -2.21 8.88 9.03
C ASP A 67 -3.45 8.13 9.48
N PHE A 68 -3.25 7.00 10.15
CA PHE A 68 -4.32 6.19 10.70
C PHE A 68 -4.44 6.43 12.19
N ARG A 69 -5.65 6.76 12.66
CA ARG A 69 -5.93 6.80 14.08
C ARG A 69 -6.18 5.37 14.57
N VAL A 70 -5.39 4.94 15.54
CA VAL A 70 -5.49 3.61 16.17
C VAL A 70 -5.81 3.76 17.66
N GLY A 71 -6.35 2.70 18.26
CA GLY A 71 -6.66 2.67 19.69
C GLY A 71 -5.40 2.61 20.56
N ASP A 72 -4.45 1.76 20.19
CA ASP A 72 -3.14 1.60 20.84
C ASP A 72 -2.04 1.60 19.77
N LEU A 73 -1.09 2.52 19.89
CA LEU A 73 -0.06 2.71 18.87
C LEU A 73 0.96 1.58 18.84
N ASP A 74 1.39 1.11 20.01
CA ASP A 74 2.44 0.08 20.10
C ASP A 74 1.95 -1.26 19.55
N SER A 75 0.72 -1.66 19.90
CA SER A 75 0.12 -2.89 19.38
C SER A 75 -0.13 -2.81 17.88
N ALA A 76 -0.69 -1.69 17.39
CA ALA A 76 -0.93 -1.50 15.97
C ALA A 76 0.37 -1.48 15.15
N PHE A 77 1.43 -0.87 15.70
CA PHE A 77 2.74 -0.88 15.07
C PHE A 77 3.33 -2.29 15.02
N ALA A 78 3.26 -3.05 16.12
CA ALA A 78 3.76 -4.43 16.15
C ALA A 78 3.04 -5.32 15.13
N GLU A 79 1.71 -5.20 15.02
CA GLU A 79 0.91 -5.92 14.03
C GLU A 79 1.31 -5.56 12.59
N ALA A 80 1.36 -4.27 12.27
CA ALA A 80 1.72 -3.79 10.94
C ALA A 80 3.16 -4.19 10.54
N ALA A 81 4.10 -4.15 11.50
CA ALA A 81 5.50 -4.55 11.27
C ALA A 81 5.62 -6.05 11.00
N LEU A 82 4.92 -6.89 11.79
CA LEU A 82 4.88 -8.34 11.59
C LEU A 82 4.24 -8.69 10.25
N PHE A 83 3.12 -8.05 9.91
CA PHE A 83 2.47 -8.22 8.60
C PHE A 83 3.44 -7.90 7.46
N SER A 84 4.11 -6.74 7.51
CA SER A 84 5.03 -6.31 6.46
C SER A 84 6.26 -7.23 6.30
N TYR A 85 6.73 -7.83 7.40
CA TYR A 85 7.81 -8.82 7.35
C TYR A 85 7.35 -10.11 6.65
N CYS A 86 6.21 -10.67 7.06
CA CYS A 86 5.65 -11.89 6.45
C CYS A 86 5.27 -11.67 4.99
N TYR A 87 4.64 -10.55 4.66
CA TYR A 87 4.21 -10.22 3.29
C TYR A 87 5.40 -10.19 2.32
N ARG A 88 6.53 -9.57 2.73
CA ARG A 88 7.76 -9.58 1.93
C ARG A 88 8.34 -10.98 1.76
N GLN A 89 8.34 -11.80 2.81
CA GLN A 89 8.87 -13.15 2.72
C GLN A 89 8.03 -14.04 1.80
N VAL A 90 6.70 -13.92 1.85
CA VAL A 90 5.78 -14.64 0.96
C VAL A 90 5.93 -14.15 -0.48
N ALA A 91 5.95 -12.83 -0.70
CA ALA A 91 6.15 -12.26 -2.04
C ALA A 91 7.48 -12.68 -2.65
N CYS A 92 8.56 -12.70 -1.88
CA CYS A 92 9.89 -13.14 -2.33
C CYS A 92 9.99 -14.67 -2.53
N SER A 93 9.08 -15.46 -1.95
CA SER A 93 9.05 -16.93 -2.12
C SER A 93 8.09 -17.38 -3.23
N ALA A 94 7.34 -16.45 -3.84
CA ALA A 94 6.38 -16.71 -4.91
C ALA A 94 6.95 -16.47 -6.32
N GLU A 95 8.22 -16.10 -6.42
CA GLU A 95 9.03 -15.98 -7.64
C GLU A 95 9.99 -17.17 -7.78
#